data_AF-A6TMV0-F1
#
_entry.id   AF-A6TMV0-F1
#
_cell.length_a   1.000
_cell.length_b   1.000
_cell.length_c   1.000
_cell.angle_alpha   90.00
_cell.angle_beta   90.00
_cell.angle_gamma   90.00
#
_symmetry.space_group_name_H-M   'P 1'
#
loop_
_entity.id
_entity.type
_entity.pdbx_description
1 polymer ?
#
loop_
_entity_poly.entity_id
_entity_poly.type
_entity_poly.pdbx_seq_one_letter_code
_entity_poly.pdbx_strand_id
1 'polypeptide(L)'
;MLKIIGVSTTGYYSFKKRKPSKQSIRKQEVKKEIVEIYNESKQIYGAPKITETLLSRGHTIAEKTVGNYMREEGIKAIWVTRYVRTTIAPDFDTKLKNILNREFNPTSPNTIWVTDYPDVGIRLILLTLKPLQALFI
;
A
#
# COMPACT_ATOMS: atom_id res chain seq x y z
N MET A 1 46.91 -14.87 17.33
CA MET A 1 45.51 -14.84 16.85
C MET A 1 45.05 -16.18 16.27
N LEU A 2 45.58 -16.70 15.15
CA LEU A 2 45.10 -17.96 14.54
C LEU A 2 45.20 -19.21 15.45
N LYS A 3 46.26 -19.32 16.27
CA LYS A 3 46.41 -20.38 17.29
C LYS A 3 45.32 -20.36 18.38
N ILE A 4 44.77 -19.19 18.69
CA ILE A 4 43.71 -19.01 19.71
C ILE A 4 42.37 -19.54 19.18
N ILE A 5 42.18 -19.49 17.86
CA ILE A 5 40.95 -19.89 17.15
C ILE A 5 41.06 -21.35 16.63
N GLY A 6 42.18 -22.03 16.89
CA GLY A 6 42.40 -23.43 16.49
C GLY A 6 42.57 -23.67 14.99
N VAL A 7 42.85 -22.63 14.19
CA VAL A 7 42.98 -22.76 12.72
C VAL A 7 44.44 -22.94 12.30
N SER A 8 44.70 -23.88 11.39
CA SER A 8 46.05 -24.06 10.84
C SER A 8 46.44 -22.86 9.95
N THR A 9 47.69 -22.42 10.07
CA THR A 9 48.24 -21.31 9.28
C THR A 9 48.17 -21.60 7.78
N THR A 10 48.53 -22.82 7.37
CA THR A 10 48.47 -23.26 5.97
C THR A 10 47.05 -23.27 5.42
N GLY A 11 46.07 -23.73 6.21
CA GLY A 11 44.65 -23.70 5.84
C GLY A 11 44.13 -22.28 5.69
N TYR A 12 44.50 -21.37 6.60
CA TYR A 12 44.11 -19.96 6.53
C TYR A 12 44.64 -19.28 5.25
N TYR A 13 45.93 -19.44 4.94
CA TYR A 13 46.51 -18.83 3.73
C TYR A 13 46.01 -19.48 2.44
N SER A 14 45.75 -20.79 2.45
CA SER A 14 45.10 -21.50 1.32
C SER A 14 43.70 -20.94 1.07
N PHE A 15 42.90 -20.78 2.12
CA PHE A 15 41.58 -20.16 2.03
C PHE A 15 41.65 -18.71 1.52
N LYS A 16 42.58 -17.91 2.06
CA LYS A 16 42.76 -16.50 1.66
C LYS A 16 43.16 -16.35 0.19
N LYS A 17 43.94 -17.28 -0.37
CA LYS A 17 44.35 -17.27 -1.78
C LYS A 17 43.32 -17.94 -2.72
N ARG A 18 42.27 -18.55 -2.19
CA ARG A 18 41.30 -19.32 -2.99
C ARG A 18 40.48 -18.36 -3.85
N LYS A 19 40.55 -18.56 -5.17
CA LYS A 19 39.73 -17.81 -6.13
C LYS A 19 38.25 -18.18 -5.96
N PRO A 20 37.32 -17.25 -6.27
CA PRO A 20 35.89 -17.54 -6.20
C PRO A 20 35.55 -18.70 -7.13
N SER A 21 34.71 -19.62 -6.64
CA SER A 21 34.22 -20.72 -7.47
C SER A 21 33.28 -20.19 -8.56
N LYS A 22 33.11 -20.95 -9.64
CA LYS A 22 32.14 -20.61 -10.71
C LYS A 22 30.74 -20.35 -10.14
N GLN A 23 30.35 -21.10 -9.12
CA GLN A 23 29.06 -20.92 -8.44
C GLN A 23 28.99 -19.61 -7.64
N SER A 24 30.09 -19.19 -7.00
CA SER A 24 30.17 -17.91 -6.31
C SER A 24 30.05 -16.74 -7.28
N ILE A 25 30.69 -16.85 -8.46
CA ILE A 25 30.61 -15.83 -9.51
C ILE A 25 29.17 -15.72 -10.01
N ARG A 26 28.54 -16.85 -10.37
CA ARG A 26 27.13 -16.88 -10.79
C ARG A 26 26.17 -16.32 -9.74
N LYS A 27 26.41 -16.62 -8.46
CA LYS A 27 25.63 -16.05 -7.35
C LYS A 27 25.75 -14.52 -7.33
N GLN A 28 26.94 -13.98 -7.55
CA GLN A 28 27.19 -12.54 -7.59
C GLN A 28 26.52 -11.87 -8.80
N GLU A 29 26.53 -12.51 -9.97
CA GLU A 29 25.85 -12.02 -11.18
C GLU A 29 24.33 -11.94 -10.95
N VAL A 30 23.73 -13.03 -10.47
CA VAL A 30 22.29 -13.05 -10.15
C VAL A 30 21.92 -11.99 -9.11
N LYS A 31 22.76 -11.80 -8.08
CA LYS A 31 22.52 -10.76 -7.08
C LYS A 31 22.49 -9.36 -7.67
N LYS A 32 23.39 -9.05 -8.60
CA LYS A 32 23.40 -7.76 -9.30
C LYS A 32 22.11 -7.56 -10.09
N GLU A 33 21.67 -8.56 -10.84
CA GLU A 33 20.41 -8.49 -11.58
C GLU A 33 19.19 -8.30 -10.66
N ILE A 34 19.17 -8.95 -9.51
CA ILE A 34 18.11 -8.76 -8.50
C ILE A 34 18.05 -7.29 -8.06
N VAL A 35 19.20 -6.67 -7.79
CA VAL A 35 19.28 -5.25 -7.38
C VAL A 35 18.82 -4.33 -8.50
N GLU A 36 19.20 -4.61 -9.75
CA GLU A 36 18.77 -3.86 -10.92
C GLU A 36 17.24 -3.91 -11.09
N ILE A 37 16.64 -5.10 -11.10
CA ILE A 37 15.18 -5.29 -11.18
C ILE A 37 14.46 -4.59 -10.02
N TYR A 38 15.02 -4.67 -8.81
CA TYR A 38 14.46 -4.02 -7.63
C TYR A 38 14.45 -2.49 -7.76
N ASN A 39 15.53 -1.91 -8.29
CA ASN A 39 15.60 -0.47 -8.54
C ASN A 39 14.67 -0.01 -9.69
N GLU A 40 14.62 -0.77 -10.79
CA GLU A 40 13.70 -0.54 -11.91
C GLU A 40 12.24 -0.52 -11.45
N SER A 41 11.88 -1.44 -10.55
CA SER A 41 10.53 -1.55 -9.99
C SER A 41 10.22 -0.56 -8.86
N LYS A 42 11.07 0.46 -8.63
CA LYS A 42 10.95 1.44 -7.55
C LYS A 42 10.78 0.78 -6.18
N GLN A 43 11.49 -0.32 -5.94
CA GLN A 43 11.50 -1.04 -4.67
C GLN A 43 10.18 -1.75 -4.31
N ILE A 44 9.23 -1.83 -5.25
CA ILE A 44 7.91 -2.42 -5.04
C ILE A 44 7.96 -3.95 -5.14
N TYR A 45 8.83 -4.49 -6.00
CA TYR A 45 8.82 -5.92 -6.28
C TYR A 45 9.46 -6.73 -5.14
N GLY A 46 8.75 -7.79 -4.73
CA GLY A 46 9.24 -8.80 -3.80
C GLY A 46 9.80 -10.04 -4.51
N ALA A 47 10.19 -11.04 -3.72
CA ALA A 47 10.77 -12.28 -4.23
C ALA A 47 9.94 -12.98 -5.33
N PRO A 48 8.59 -13.08 -5.25
CA PRO A 48 7.81 -13.72 -6.30
C PRO A 48 7.95 -13.03 -7.67
N LYS A 49 7.73 -11.71 -7.72
CA LYS A 49 7.79 -10.92 -8.98
C LYS A 49 9.20 -10.83 -9.55
N ILE A 50 10.21 -10.73 -8.68
CA ILE A 50 11.60 -10.75 -9.11
C ILE A 50 11.95 -12.12 -9.70
N THR A 51 11.44 -13.21 -9.12
CA THR A 51 11.65 -14.58 -9.65
C THR A 51 11.04 -14.74 -11.03
N GLU A 52 9.81 -14.26 -11.26
CA GLU A 52 9.18 -14.28 -12.59
C GLU A 52 9.99 -13.48 -13.61
N THR A 53 10.46 -12.28 -13.22
CA THR A 53 11.28 -11.42 -14.10
C THR A 53 12.62 -12.09 -14.44
N LEU A 54 13.25 -12.76 -13.47
CA LEU A 54 14.48 -13.53 -13.68
C LEU A 54 14.24 -14.74 -14.61
N LEU A 55 13.11 -15.43 -14.46
CA LEU A 55 12.72 -16.52 -15.35
C LEU A 55 12.53 -16.02 -16.79
N SER A 56 11.88 -14.86 -16.97
CA SER A 56 11.75 -14.22 -18.29
C SER A 56 13.09 -13.82 -18.90
N ARG A 57 14.09 -13.49 -18.07
CA ARG A 57 15.47 -13.19 -18.50
C ARG A 57 16.33 -14.45 -18.73
N GLY A 58 15.77 -15.65 -18.54
CA GLY A 58 16.42 -16.94 -18.80
C GLY A 58 17.09 -17.59 -17.58
N HIS A 59 16.93 -17.02 -16.38
CA HIS A 59 17.49 -17.60 -15.15
C HIS A 59 16.51 -18.55 -14.49
N THR A 60 16.87 -19.83 -14.38
CA THR A 60 16.08 -20.82 -13.64
C THR A 60 16.50 -20.84 -12.17
N ILE A 61 15.78 -20.09 -11.32
CA ILE A 61 16.08 -19.96 -9.88
C ILE A 61 14.78 -20.11 -9.08
N ALA A 62 14.85 -20.87 -7.98
CA ALA A 62 13.73 -21.00 -7.07
C ALA A 62 13.50 -19.71 -6.27
N GLU A 63 12.23 -19.38 -6.02
CA GLU A 63 11.82 -18.19 -5.25
C GLU A 63 12.50 -18.10 -3.88
N LYS A 64 12.63 -19.23 -3.17
CA LYS A 64 13.32 -19.31 -1.87
C LYS A 64 14.76 -18.83 -1.96
N THR A 65 15.45 -19.13 -3.05
CA THR A 65 16.84 -18.71 -3.28
C THR A 65 16.90 -17.22 -3.56
N VAL A 66 15.97 -16.68 -4.35
CA VAL A 66 15.84 -15.23 -4.59
C VAL A 66 15.59 -14.50 -3.26
N GLY A 67 14.66 -14.99 -2.44
CA GLY A 67 14.38 -14.43 -1.11
C GLY A 67 15.59 -14.46 -0.17
N ASN A 68 16.41 -15.52 -0.21
CA ASN A 68 17.67 -15.56 0.54
C ASN A 68 18.67 -14.52 0.04
N TYR A 69 18.81 -14.35 -1.27
CA TYR A 69 19.71 -13.34 -1.84
C TYR A 69 19.24 -11.92 -1.52
N MET A 70 17.93 -11.65 -1.60
CA MET A 70 17.36 -10.38 -1.15
C MET A 70 17.66 -10.11 0.32
N ARG A 71 17.55 -11.12 1.19
CA ARG A 71 17.91 -10.98 2.61
C ARG A 71 19.39 -10.70 2.83
N GLU A 72 20.27 -11.36 2.09
CA GLU A 72 21.72 -11.12 2.14
C GLU A 72 22.08 -9.69 1.71
N GLU A 73 21.38 -9.14 0.71
CA GLU A 73 21.57 -7.76 0.23
C GLU A 73 20.78 -6.72 1.05
N GLY A 74 20.01 -7.13 2.05
CA GLY A 74 19.20 -6.23 2.89
C GLY A 74 17.97 -5.63 2.20
N ILE A 75 17.55 -6.20 1.07
CA ILE A 75 16.46 -5.70 0.22
C ILE A 75 15.11 -6.21 0.74
N LYS A 76 14.12 -5.31 0.85
CA LYS A 76 12.74 -5.64 1.22
C LYS A 76 11.77 -4.94 0.29
N ALA A 77 10.71 -5.64 -0.10
CA ALA A 77 9.64 -5.03 -0.87
C ALA A 77 8.96 -3.92 -0.05
N ILE A 78 8.80 -2.76 -0.65
CA ILE A 78 8.08 -1.63 -0.06
C ILE A 78 6.63 -1.68 -0.54
N TRP A 79 5.71 -1.63 0.42
CA TRP A 79 4.30 -1.53 0.13
C TRP A 79 3.92 -0.05 0.01
N VAL A 80 3.52 0.38 -1.18
CA VAL A 80 3.05 1.75 -1.41
C VAL A 80 1.55 1.79 -1.18
N THR A 81 1.12 2.52 -0.15
CA THR A 81 -0.32 2.73 0.08
C THR A 81 -0.91 3.64 -1.01
N ARG A 82 -2.13 3.34 -1.45
CA ARG A 82 -2.81 4.16 -2.45
C ARG A 82 -3.14 5.51 -1.83
N TYR A 83 -2.70 6.61 -2.45
CA TYR A 83 -3.13 7.95 -2.05
C TYR A 83 -4.64 8.09 -2.32
N VAL A 84 -5.42 8.31 -1.27
CA VAL A 84 -6.87 8.58 -1.36
C VAL A 84 -7.08 10.06 -1.10
N ARG A 85 -7.60 10.78 -2.09
CA ARG A 85 -8.01 12.18 -1.93
C ARG A 85 -9.40 12.22 -1.31
N THR A 86 -9.48 12.24 0.02
CA THR A 86 -10.76 12.29 0.77
C THR A 86 -11.48 13.63 0.58
N THR A 87 -10.74 14.72 0.33
CA THR A 87 -11.31 16.06 0.15
C THR A 87 -11.35 16.42 -1.33
N ILE A 88 -12.49 16.12 -1.95
CA ILE A 88 -12.93 16.84 -3.14
C ILE A 88 -13.53 18.14 -2.59
N ALA A 89 -13.04 19.30 -3.02
CA ALA A 89 -13.70 20.55 -2.68
C ALA A 89 -15.13 20.46 -3.20
N PRO A 90 -16.17 20.72 -2.39
CA PRO A 90 -17.52 20.70 -2.88
C PRO A 90 -17.63 21.72 -3.99
N ASP A 91 -17.81 21.23 -5.22
CA ASP A 91 -18.31 22.04 -6.31
C ASP A 91 -19.76 22.29 -5.96
N PHE A 92 -20.01 23.35 -5.20
CA PHE A 92 -21.35 23.92 -5.09
C PHE A 92 -21.68 24.54 -6.44
N ASP A 93 -21.86 23.68 -7.44
CA ASP A 93 -22.38 24.08 -8.72
C ASP A 93 -23.67 24.85 -8.45
N THR A 94 -23.80 26.00 -9.09
CA THR A 94 -24.93 26.93 -9.04
C THR A 94 -26.31 26.28 -9.25
N LYS A 95 -26.35 24.98 -9.58
CA LYS A 95 -27.54 24.12 -9.59
C LYS A 95 -28.16 23.87 -8.22
N LEU A 96 -27.38 23.80 -7.13
CA LEU A 96 -27.92 23.55 -5.79
C LEU A 96 -28.45 24.84 -5.15
N LYS A 97 -29.65 25.26 -5.57
CA LYS A 97 -30.38 26.35 -4.90
C LYS A 97 -30.98 25.85 -3.58
N ASN A 98 -30.55 26.43 -2.47
CA ASN A 98 -31.23 26.26 -1.19
C ASN A 98 -32.56 27.01 -1.20
N ILE A 99 -33.61 26.36 -1.69
CA ILE A 99 -34.97 26.94 -1.82
C ILE A 99 -35.59 27.18 -0.43
N LEU A 100 -35.17 26.42 0.58
CA LEU A 100 -35.74 26.47 1.93
C LEU A 100 -35.26 27.67 2.75
N ASN A 101 -34.08 28.23 2.46
CA ASN A 101 -33.47 29.37 3.17
C ASN A 101 -33.64 29.36 4.71
N ARG A 102 -33.69 28.17 5.33
CA ARG A 102 -33.98 27.94 6.75
C ARG A 102 -35.35 28.47 7.26
N GLU A 103 -36.32 28.67 6.37
CA GLU A 103 -37.71 28.94 6.74
C GLU A 103 -38.46 27.63 6.98
N PHE A 104 -38.60 27.25 8.25
CA PHE A 104 -39.24 26.01 8.68
C PHE A 104 -40.72 26.19 9.07
N ASN A 105 -41.40 27.19 8.52
CA ASN A 105 -42.77 27.54 8.89
C ASN A 105 -43.75 27.34 7.70
N PRO A 106 -44.17 26.10 7.40
CA PRO A 106 -45.06 25.83 6.29
C PRO A 106 -46.51 26.26 6.60
N THR A 107 -47.22 26.76 5.59
CA THR A 107 -48.62 27.19 5.70
C THR A 107 -49.59 26.01 5.95
N SER A 108 -49.18 24.78 5.65
CA SER A 108 -49.98 23.57 5.88
C SER A 108 -49.08 22.35 6.17
N PRO A 109 -49.61 21.27 6.79
CA PRO A 109 -48.87 20.02 6.94
C PRO A 109 -48.57 19.36 5.58
N ASN A 110 -47.48 18.57 5.50
CA ASN A 110 -47.03 17.84 4.30
C ASN A 110 -46.48 18.65 3.13
N THR A 111 -46.21 19.95 3.28
CA THR A 111 -45.72 20.80 2.19
C THR A 111 -44.25 20.59 1.83
N ILE A 112 -43.40 20.20 2.79
CA ILE A 112 -41.95 20.11 2.60
C ILE A 112 -41.42 18.81 3.21
N TRP A 113 -40.64 18.05 2.42
CA TRP A 113 -40.06 16.77 2.80
C TRP A 113 -38.54 16.84 2.70
N VAL A 114 -37.85 16.37 3.74
CA VAL A 114 -36.41 16.60 3.94
C VAL A 114 -35.77 15.30 4.45
N THR A 115 -34.90 14.62 3.68
CA THR A 115 -34.28 13.31 4.04
C THR A 115 -32.75 13.31 4.00
N ASP A 116 -32.05 13.08 5.12
CA ASP A 116 -30.58 12.98 5.18
C ASP A 116 -30.10 11.65 4.53
N TYR A 117 -29.18 11.73 3.57
CA TYR A 117 -28.51 10.57 2.98
C TYR A 117 -26.99 10.70 3.21
N PRO A 118 -26.37 9.89 4.11
CA PRO A 118 -25.02 10.16 4.61
C PRO A 118 -23.88 10.04 3.57
N ASP A 119 -24.12 9.42 2.40
CA ASP A 119 -23.10 9.31 1.33
C ASP A 119 -23.06 10.54 0.40
N VAL A 120 -23.99 11.47 0.54
CA VAL A 120 -24.04 12.71 -0.24
C VAL A 120 -24.20 13.80 0.79
N GLY A 121 -23.16 14.61 1.06
CA GLY A 121 -23.09 15.60 2.14
C GLY A 121 -24.18 16.69 2.11
N ILE A 122 -25.43 16.31 2.27
CA ILE A 122 -26.65 17.12 2.28
C ILE A 122 -27.35 16.79 3.58
N ARG A 123 -27.24 17.71 4.53
CA ARG A 123 -27.84 17.58 5.85
C ARG A 123 -29.29 18.06 5.76
N LEU A 124 -30.22 17.12 5.68
CA LEU A 124 -31.66 17.38 5.65
C LEU A 124 -32.20 17.15 7.08
N ILE A 125 -32.51 18.25 7.79
CA ILE A 125 -32.98 18.25 9.19
C ILE A 125 -34.51 18.09 9.23
N LEU A 126 -35.00 16.98 9.79
CA LEU A 126 -36.41 16.72 10.06
C LEU A 126 -36.86 17.42 11.35
N LEU A 127 -37.81 18.36 11.24
CA LEU A 127 -38.58 18.89 12.38
C LEU A 127 -40.00 18.36 12.26
N THR A 128 -40.37 17.41 13.12
CA THR A 128 -41.78 17.09 13.39
C THR A 128 -42.19 17.80 14.68
N LEU A 129 -43.25 18.62 14.63
CA LEU A 129 -43.90 19.13 15.84
C LEU A 129 -45.34 18.61 15.94
N LYS A 130 -45.47 17.60 16.81
CA LYS A 130 -46.61 17.15 17.65
C LYS A 130 -47.91 16.60 17.01
N PRO A 131 -48.32 15.36 17.37
CA PRO A 131 -49.72 14.96 17.38
C PRO A 131 -50.40 15.33 18.73
N LEU A 132 -51.66 15.78 18.61
CA LEU A 132 -52.74 15.83 19.60
C LEU A 132 -52.42 16.11 21.08
N GLN A 133 -52.75 17.33 21.53
CA GLN A 133 -53.39 17.52 22.83
C GLN A 133 -54.55 18.51 22.66
N ALA A 134 -55.79 18.00 22.74
CA ALA A 134 -57.00 18.65 23.26
C ALA A 134 -58.26 18.07 22.60
N LEU A 135 -58.90 17.08 23.25
CA LEU A 135 -60.33 17.07 23.61
C LEU A 135 -60.71 15.68 24.16
N PHE A 136 -60.51 15.51 25.47
CA PHE A 136 -61.36 14.67 26.30
C PHE A 136 -61.73 15.54 27.51
N ILE A 137 -62.92 16.14 27.45
CA ILE A 137 -63.80 16.38 28.59
C ILE A 137 -65.11 15.72 28.19
#